data_AF-A0A5C6E0C9-F1
#
_entry.id   AF-A0A5C6E0C9-F1
#
_cell.length_a   1.000
_cell.length_b   1.000
_cell.length_c   1.000
_cell.angle_alpha   90.00
_cell.angle_beta   90.00
_cell.angle_gamma   90.00
#
_symmetry.space_group_name_H-M   'P 1'
#
loop_
_entity.id
_entity.type
_entity.pdbx_description
1 polymer ?
#
loop_
_entity_poly.entity_id
_entity_poly.type
_entity_poly.pdbx_seq_one_letter_code
_entity_poly.pdbx_strand_id
1 'polypeptide(L)'
;MLDVLVEHLEEIGFLWTRRQSMIQSPNHRIGDLSEIDGRIEAHLNGLNVGGANGIELARPLLTEEDSEVVFAASACLLRIGAGKEIIRSLPDIPLPALDGVSDALCFLPIPSLMTELKAAIPTSNLAVASMIAVVLSCAGETEAAESRLDEFQNADDPAVRRRSMQILAWLGD
;
A
#
# COMPACT_ATOMS: atom_id res chain seq x y z
N MET A 1 16.19 2.62 21.54
CA MET A 1 15.02 1.75 21.25
C MET A 1 14.16 2.37 20.16
N LEU A 2 13.80 3.65 20.26
CA LEU A 2 13.12 4.35 19.15
C LEU A 2 13.99 4.42 17.88
N ASP A 3 15.29 4.69 18.00
CA ASP A 3 16.21 4.72 16.85
C ASP A 3 16.23 3.42 16.04
N VAL A 4 16.10 2.27 16.71
CA VAL A 4 16.04 0.95 16.05
C VAL A 4 14.73 0.78 15.28
N LEU A 5 13.61 1.32 15.78
CA LEU A 5 12.33 1.28 15.07
C LEU A 5 12.36 2.20 13.84
N VAL A 6 13.02 3.35 13.94
CA VAL A 6 13.26 4.24 12.78
C VAL A 6 14.08 3.51 11.73
N GLU A 7 15.19 2.87 12.12
CA GLU A 7 16.03 2.08 11.20
C GLU A 7 15.24 0.96 10.51
N HIS A 8 14.33 0.27 11.23
CA HIS A 8 13.46 -0.72 10.60
C HIS A 8 12.50 -0.10 9.55
N LEU A 9 11.92 1.08 9.82
CA LEU A 9 11.04 1.77 8.86
C LEU A 9 11.82 2.20 7.61
N GLU A 10 12.98 2.82 7.79
CA GLU A 10 13.85 3.27 6.70
C GLU A 10 14.31 2.09 5.83
N GLU A 11 14.75 0.99 6.45
CA GLU A 11 15.20 -0.19 5.72
C GLU A 11 14.05 -0.88 4.96
N ILE A 12 12.81 -0.85 5.47
CA ILE A 12 11.65 -1.35 4.70
C ILE A 12 11.42 -0.51 3.44
N GLY A 13 11.46 0.82 3.53
CA GLY A 13 11.31 1.69 2.37
C GLY A 13 12.42 1.47 1.32
N PHE A 14 13.67 1.35 1.79
CA PHE A 14 14.81 1.02 0.94
C PHE A 14 14.65 -0.35 0.25
N LEU A 15 14.26 -1.38 1.00
CA LEU A 15 14.03 -2.72 0.47
C LEU A 15 12.87 -2.76 -0.52
N TRP A 16 11.80 -2.01 -0.28
CA TRP A 16 10.69 -1.90 -1.22
C TRP A 16 11.12 -1.30 -2.55
N THR A 17 11.88 -0.21 -2.52
CA THR A 17 12.46 0.41 -3.73
C THR A 17 13.29 -0.59 -4.53
N ARG A 18 14.14 -1.36 -3.83
CA ARG A 18 14.96 -2.41 -4.46
C ARG A 18 14.09 -3.52 -5.04
N ARG A 19 13.05 -3.95 -4.33
CA ARG A 19 12.09 -4.96 -4.81
C ARG A 19 11.43 -4.53 -6.12
N GLN A 20 10.94 -3.29 -6.19
CA GLN A 20 10.29 -2.74 -7.39
C GLN A 20 11.24 -2.68 -8.59
N SER A 21 12.49 -2.26 -8.37
CA SER A 21 13.53 -2.28 -9.40
C SER A 21 13.82 -3.69 -9.91
N MET A 22 13.83 -4.69 -9.02
CA MET A 22 14.11 -6.07 -9.38
C MET A 22 13.01 -6.71 -10.23
N ILE A 23 11.73 -6.38 -9.99
CA ILE A 23 10.61 -6.87 -10.80
C ILE A 23 10.73 -6.40 -12.27
N GLN A 24 11.31 -5.22 -12.49
CA GLN A 24 11.46 -4.64 -13.83
C GLN A 24 12.75 -5.09 -14.53
N SER A 25 13.63 -5.81 -13.83
CA SER A 25 14.94 -6.20 -14.34
C SER A 25 14.92 -7.62 -14.92
N PRO A 26 15.37 -7.81 -16.17
CA PRO A 26 15.47 -9.14 -16.77
C PRO A 26 16.56 -10.02 -16.12
N ASN A 27 17.42 -9.43 -15.28
CA ASN A 27 18.57 -10.11 -14.67
C ASN A 27 18.24 -10.75 -13.32
N HIS A 28 17.07 -10.44 -12.74
CA HIS A 28 16.65 -10.98 -11.46
C HIS A 28 15.69 -12.14 -11.63
N ARG A 29 15.86 -13.14 -10.78
CA ARG A 29 15.03 -14.34 -10.75
C ARG A 29 14.05 -14.26 -9.59
N ILE A 30 13.00 -15.07 -9.64
CA ILE A 30 12.00 -15.15 -8.57
C ILE A 30 12.60 -15.45 -7.18
N GLY A 31 13.72 -16.19 -7.13
CA GLY A 31 14.44 -16.45 -5.88
C GLY A 31 15.03 -15.19 -5.24
N ASP A 32 15.48 -14.23 -6.05
CA ASP A 32 16.05 -12.98 -5.56
C ASP A 32 14.96 -12.10 -4.92
N LEU A 33 13.73 -12.15 -5.45
CA LEU A 33 12.58 -11.47 -4.85
C LEU A 33 12.22 -12.07 -3.49
N SER A 34 12.26 -13.40 -3.37
CA SER A 34 11.98 -14.08 -2.10
C SER A 34 12.97 -13.70 -0.99
N GLU A 35 14.23 -13.41 -1.32
CA GLU A 35 15.22 -12.94 -0.34
C GLU A 35 14.84 -11.55 0.18
N ILE A 36 14.45 -10.63 -0.71
CA ILE A 36 14.01 -9.29 -0.31
C ILE A 36 12.72 -9.34 0.50
N ASP A 37 11.74 -10.13 0.06
CA ASP A 37 10.47 -10.29 0.79
C ASP A 37 10.71 -10.82 2.21
N GLY A 38 11.63 -11.79 2.36
CA GLY A 38 12.04 -12.31 3.66
C GLY A 38 12.73 -11.26 4.55
N ARG A 39 13.51 -10.34 3.97
CA ARG A 39 14.10 -9.22 4.72
C ARG A 39 13.05 -8.22 5.16
N ILE A 40 12.16 -7.81 4.27
CA ILE A 40 11.03 -6.91 4.61
C ILE A 40 10.24 -7.51 5.78
N GLU A 41 9.92 -8.80 5.70
CA GLU A 41 9.22 -9.53 6.76
C GLU A 41 9.99 -9.50 8.10
N ALA A 42 11.31 -9.65 8.08
CA ALA A 42 12.13 -9.56 9.29
C ALA A 42 12.08 -8.17 9.94
N HIS A 43 12.15 -7.09 9.15
CA HIS A 43 12.04 -5.72 9.67
C HIS A 43 10.63 -5.43 10.19
N LEU A 44 9.57 -5.91 9.52
CA LEU A 44 8.19 -5.81 10.02
C LEU A 44 8.01 -6.55 11.35
N ASN A 45 8.63 -7.71 11.53
CA ASN A 45 8.62 -8.42 12.81
C ASN A 45 9.34 -7.63 13.92
N GLY A 46 10.44 -6.93 13.58
CA GLY A 46 11.10 -5.99 14.49
C GLY A 46 10.18 -4.85 14.93
N LEU A 47 9.45 -4.24 14.00
CA LEU A 47 8.48 -3.18 14.29
C LEU A 47 7.31 -3.67 15.15
N ASN A 48 6.85 -4.90 14.95
CA ASN A 48 5.76 -5.48 15.74
C ASN A 48 6.10 -5.54 17.24
N VAL A 49 7.37 -5.76 17.59
CA VAL A 49 7.84 -5.74 18.99
C VAL A 49 7.76 -4.33 19.59
N GLY A 50 7.92 -3.29 18.76
CA GLY A 50 7.83 -1.89 19.18
C GLY A 50 6.41 -1.42 19.55
N GLY A 51 5.37 -2.13 19.10
CA GLY A 51 3.98 -1.86 19.45
C GLY A 51 3.56 -0.41 19.22
N ALA A 52 3.02 0.25 20.26
CA ALA A 52 2.53 1.63 20.18
C ALA A 52 3.57 2.63 19.67
N ASN A 53 4.86 2.45 19.97
CA ASN A 53 5.91 3.32 19.46
C ASN A 53 6.01 3.26 17.93
N GLY A 54 5.75 2.09 17.33
CA GLY A 54 5.70 1.94 15.88
C GLY A 54 4.56 2.72 15.24
N ILE A 55 3.41 2.82 15.92
CA ILE A 55 2.27 3.63 15.46
C ILE A 55 2.63 5.11 15.46
N GLU A 56 3.21 5.62 16.57
CA GLU A 56 3.59 7.03 16.69
C GLU A 56 4.65 7.44 15.67
N LEU A 57 5.58 6.54 15.34
CA LEU A 57 6.59 6.78 14.30
C LEU A 57 6.04 6.66 12.88
N ALA A 58 5.16 5.69 12.61
CA ALA A 58 4.64 5.45 11.26
C ALA A 58 3.55 6.44 10.84
N ARG A 59 2.72 6.93 11.78
CA ARG A 59 1.62 7.86 11.50
C ARG A 59 2.05 9.11 10.70
N PRO A 60 3.05 9.90 11.13
CA PRO A 60 3.45 11.09 10.38
C PRO A 60 4.00 10.76 8.99
N LEU A 61 4.58 9.57 8.82
CA LEU A 61 5.14 9.12 7.54
C LEU A 61 4.08 8.81 6.47
N LEU A 62 2.80 8.70 6.83
CA LEU A 62 1.71 8.48 5.87
C LEU A 62 1.50 9.68 4.92
N THR A 63 1.90 10.87 5.35
CA THR A 63 1.70 12.12 4.60
C THR A 63 2.96 12.61 3.90
N GLU A 64 4.04 11.82 3.91
CA GLU A 64 5.25 12.09 3.14
C GLU A 64 4.99 11.91 1.63
N GLU A 65 5.82 12.55 0.80
CA GLU A 65 5.65 12.50 -0.66
C GLU A 65 6.19 11.20 -1.28
N ASP A 66 7.14 10.55 -0.61
CA ASP A 66 7.83 9.36 -1.10
C ASP A 66 6.98 8.09 -0.90
N SER A 67 6.66 7.42 -2.01
CA SER A 67 5.78 6.24 -2.02
C SER A 67 6.33 5.07 -1.17
N GLU A 68 7.64 4.88 -1.14
CA GLU A 68 8.33 3.85 -0.38
C GLU A 68 8.31 4.11 1.13
N VAL A 69 8.31 5.39 1.53
CA VAL A 69 8.15 5.82 2.92
C VAL A 69 6.71 5.56 3.37
N VAL A 70 5.74 5.94 2.53
CA VAL A 70 4.31 5.67 2.79
C VAL A 70 4.00 4.17 2.78
N PHE A 71 4.68 3.38 1.94
CA PHE A 71 4.63 1.92 1.98
C PHE A 71 5.11 1.39 3.33
N ALA A 72 6.31 1.79 3.78
CA ALA A 72 6.88 1.32 5.04
C ALA A 72 5.99 1.67 6.24
N ALA A 73 5.46 2.90 6.26
CA ALA A 73 4.51 3.37 7.26
C ALA A 73 3.22 2.54 7.27
N SER A 74 2.61 2.34 6.09
CA SER A 74 1.39 1.55 5.94
C SER A 74 1.62 0.10 6.35
N ALA A 75 2.72 -0.52 5.93
CA ALA A 75 3.07 -1.88 6.27
C ALA A 75 3.29 -2.07 7.78
N CYS A 76 3.94 -1.11 8.44
CA CYS A 76 4.09 -1.07 9.89
C CYS A 76 2.73 -1.04 10.60
N LEU A 77 1.84 -0.13 10.19
CA LEU A 77 0.51 0.01 10.79
C LEU A 77 -0.35 -1.25 10.59
N LEU A 78 -0.28 -1.87 9.41
CA LEU A 78 -0.95 -3.14 9.16
C LEU A 78 -0.42 -4.25 10.07
N ARG A 79 0.91 -4.38 10.18
CA ARG A 79 1.57 -5.39 11.01
C ARG A 79 1.18 -5.28 12.49
N ILE A 80 1.10 -4.07 13.02
CA ILE A 80 0.78 -3.80 14.43
C ILE A 80 -0.75 -3.84 14.68
N GLY A 81 -1.56 -4.02 13.64
CA GLY A 81 -3.03 -4.06 13.75
C GLY A 81 -3.69 -2.67 13.84
N ALA A 82 -2.96 -1.63 13.46
CA ALA A 82 -3.39 -0.23 13.43
C ALA A 82 -3.82 0.25 12.03
N GLY A 83 -4.22 -0.66 11.13
CA GLY A 83 -4.59 -0.33 9.75
C GLY A 83 -5.70 0.74 9.59
N LYS A 84 -6.54 0.94 10.60
CA LYS A 84 -7.55 2.02 10.59
C LYS A 84 -6.94 3.42 10.54
N GLU A 85 -5.69 3.58 10.95
CA GLU A 85 -4.97 4.85 10.82
C GLU A 85 -4.69 5.22 9.37
N ILE A 86 -4.47 4.22 8.51
CA ILE A 86 -4.32 4.43 7.06
C ILE A 86 -5.63 5.01 6.50
N ILE A 87 -6.76 4.35 6.79
CA ILE A 87 -8.08 4.78 6.30
C ILE A 87 -8.42 6.21 6.73
N ARG A 88 -8.11 6.57 7.99
CA ARG A 88 -8.34 7.94 8.49
C ARG A 88 -7.47 8.98 7.81
N SER A 89 -6.27 8.60 7.40
CA SER A 89 -5.29 9.53 6.81
C SER A 89 -5.45 9.66 5.31
N LEU A 90 -6.19 8.77 4.63
CA LEU A 90 -6.38 8.79 3.16
C LEU A 90 -6.67 10.18 2.55
N PRO A 91 -7.49 11.06 3.17
CA PRO A 91 -7.73 12.39 2.61
C PRO A 91 -6.49 13.30 2.58
N ASP A 92 -5.51 13.04 3.45
CA ASP A 92 -4.32 13.86 3.66
C ASP A 92 -3.07 13.27 2.99
N ILE A 93 -3.13 12.04 2.46
CA ILE A 93 -1.99 11.41 1.76
C ILE A 93 -1.78 12.09 0.41
N PRO A 94 -0.56 12.56 0.10
CA PRO A 94 -0.25 13.11 -1.21
C PRO A 94 -0.59 12.15 -2.34
N LEU A 95 -1.23 12.64 -3.40
CA LEU A 95 -1.66 11.81 -4.53
C LEU A 95 -0.53 10.95 -5.14
N PRO A 96 0.73 11.44 -5.29
CA PRO A 96 1.84 10.63 -5.75
C PRO A 96 2.19 9.46 -4.81
N ALA A 97 1.95 9.61 -3.51
CA ALA A 97 2.30 8.63 -2.49
C ALA A 97 1.22 7.56 -2.26
N LEU A 98 0.02 7.72 -2.85
CA LEU A 98 -1.08 6.74 -2.74
C LEU A 98 -0.69 5.33 -3.21
N ASP A 99 0.27 5.21 -4.14
CA ASP A 99 0.74 3.91 -4.59
C ASP A 99 1.44 3.13 -3.47
N GLY A 100 2.13 3.81 -2.55
CA GLY A 100 2.71 3.17 -1.37
C GLY A 100 1.68 2.53 -0.45
N VAL A 101 0.51 3.17 -0.31
CA VAL A 101 -0.63 2.62 0.45
C VAL A 101 -1.20 1.39 -0.26
N SER A 102 -1.44 1.50 -1.56
CA SER A 102 -1.94 0.39 -2.38
C SER A 102 -1.03 -0.82 -2.28
N ASP A 103 0.27 -0.58 -2.44
CA ASP A 103 1.32 -1.59 -2.39
C ASP A 103 1.32 -2.32 -1.05
N ALA A 104 1.26 -1.59 0.07
CA ALA A 104 1.25 -2.19 1.40
C ALA A 104 -0.01 -3.04 1.65
N LEU A 105 -1.17 -2.55 1.23
CA LEU A 105 -2.45 -3.25 1.37
C LEU A 105 -2.56 -4.49 0.46
N CYS A 106 -1.89 -4.49 -0.70
CA CYS A 106 -1.77 -5.64 -1.57
C CYS A 106 -0.69 -6.64 -1.09
N PHE A 107 0.35 -6.16 -0.42
CA PHE A 107 1.47 -6.98 0.05
C PHE A 107 1.17 -7.72 1.36
N LEU A 108 0.32 -7.15 2.23
CA LEU A 108 -0.01 -7.71 3.54
C LEU A 108 -1.49 -8.14 3.65
N PRO A 109 -1.82 -9.08 4.56
CA PRO A 109 -3.21 -9.44 4.82
C PRO A 109 -4.03 -8.28 5.41
N ILE A 110 -5.19 -7.99 4.82
CA ILE A 110 -6.08 -6.89 5.23
C ILE A 110 -7.54 -7.28 5.56
N PRO A 111 -7.85 -8.49 6.09
CA PRO A 111 -9.24 -8.92 6.26
C PRO A 111 -10.05 -7.99 7.18
N SER A 112 -9.39 -7.32 8.13
CA SER A 112 -10.02 -6.39 9.07
C SER A 112 -10.35 -5.02 8.49
N LEU A 113 -9.89 -4.70 7.27
CA LEU A 113 -10.13 -3.41 6.60
C LEU A 113 -11.12 -3.51 5.43
N MET A 114 -11.51 -4.72 5.03
CA MET A 114 -12.33 -4.95 3.83
C MET A 114 -13.66 -4.19 3.87
N THR A 115 -14.34 -4.20 5.03
CA THR A 115 -15.62 -3.50 5.20
C THR A 115 -15.44 -1.99 5.06
N GLU A 116 -14.44 -1.43 5.72
CA GLU A 116 -14.12 -0.01 5.66
C GLU A 116 -13.70 0.44 4.25
N LEU A 117 -12.88 -0.35 3.54
CA LEU A 117 -12.46 -0.07 2.17
C LEU A 117 -13.66 -0.08 1.19
N LYS A 118 -14.54 -1.09 1.28
CA LYS A 118 -15.78 -1.15 0.49
C LYS A 118 -16.70 0.03 0.77
N ALA A 119 -16.77 0.51 2.01
CA ALA A 119 -17.58 1.67 2.37
C ALA A 119 -16.97 3.01 1.92
N ALA A 120 -15.65 3.07 1.74
CA ALA A 120 -14.92 4.29 1.39
C ALA A 120 -14.88 4.58 -0.11
N ILE A 121 -14.97 3.57 -0.99
CA ILE A 121 -14.89 3.78 -2.44
C ILE A 121 -15.95 4.74 -3.03
N PRO A 122 -17.26 4.70 -2.65
CA PRO A 122 -18.25 5.60 -3.24
C PRO A 122 -18.13 7.05 -2.74
N THR A 123 -17.52 7.28 -1.57
CA THR A 123 -17.43 8.60 -0.93
C THR A 123 -16.10 9.30 -1.17
N SER A 124 -15.09 8.57 -1.65
CA SER A 124 -13.74 9.08 -1.91
C SER A 124 -13.64 9.84 -3.25
N ASN A 125 -12.66 10.75 -3.34
CA ASN A 125 -12.26 11.34 -4.63
C ASN A 125 -11.71 10.25 -5.58
N LEU A 126 -11.63 10.53 -6.88
CA LEU A 126 -11.23 9.51 -7.88
C LEU A 126 -9.83 8.92 -7.66
N ALA A 127 -8.88 9.71 -7.15
CA ALA A 127 -7.52 9.24 -6.89
C ALA A 127 -7.50 8.19 -5.76
N VAL A 128 -8.17 8.47 -4.65
CA VAL A 128 -8.29 7.53 -3.52
C VAL A 128 -9.19 6.35 -3.88
N ALA A 129 -10.32 6.59 -4.56
CA ALA A 129 -11.25 5.54 -4.95
C ALA A 129 -10.62 4.51 -5.90
N SER A 130 -9.84 4.97 -6.89
CA SER A 130 -9.13 4.07 -7.82
C SER A 130 -8.02 3.27 -7.12
N MET A 131 -7.35 3.85 -6.12
CA MET A 131 -6.39 3.11 -5.28
C MET A 131 -7.09 2.02 -4.46
N ILE A 132 -8.21 2.34 -3.81
CA ILE A 132 -9.01 1.35 -3.07
C ILE A 132 -9.48 0.24 -4.00
N ALA A 133 -9.92 0.56 -5.22
CA ALA A 133 -10.37 -0.42 -6.20
C ALA A 133 -9.26 -1.40 -6.61
N VAL A 134 -8.00 -0.93 -6.75
CA VAL A 134 -6.84 -1.81 -6.99
C VAL A 134 -6.67 -2.80 -5.83
N VAL A 135 -6.73 -2.30 -4.59
CA VAL A 135 -6.60 -3.14 -3.39
C VAL A 135 -7.71 -4.19 -3.31
N LEU A 136 -8.96 -3.79 -3.56
CA LEU A 136 -10.11 -4.71 -3.59
C LEU A 136 -9.96 -5.77 -4.69
N SER A 137 -9.51 -5.37 -5.89
CA SER A 137 -9.26 -6.30 -6.99
C SER A 137 -8.16 -7.32 -6.64
N CYS A 138 -7.06 -6.86 -6.03
CA CYS A 138 -5.98 -7.73 -5.55
C CYS A 138 -6.46 -8.72 -4.48
N ALA A 139 -7.46 -8.35 -3.68
CA ALA A 139 -8.10 -9.20 -2.70
C ALA A 139 -9.18 -10.14 -3.29
N GLY A 140 -9.44 -10.07 -4.60
CA GLY A 140 -10.45 -10.86 -5.30
C GLY A 140 -11.89 -10.32 -5.17
N GLU A 141 -12.05 -9.06 -4.78
CA GLU A 141 -13.34 -8.42 -4.50
C GLU A 141 -13.76 -7.52 -5.66
N THR A 142 -14.33 -8.14 -6.69
CA THR A 142 -14.57 -7.53 -8.00
C THR A 142 -15.75 -6.56 -8.02
N GLU A 143 -16.90 -6.93 -7.42
CA GLU A 143 -18.13 -6.12 -7.44
C GLU A 143 -17.91 -4.70 -6.91
N ALA A 144 -17.22 -4.58 -5.76
CA ALA A 144 -16.93 -3.27 -5.18
C ALA A 144 -15.85 -2.51 -5.97
N ALA A 145 -14.83 -3.22 -6.48
CA ALA A 145 -13.76 -2.61 -7.28
C ALA A 145 -14.26 -2.01 -8.60
N GLU A 146 -15.25 -2.65 -9.23
CA GLU A 146 -15.82 -2.23 -10.52
C GLU A 146 -16.85 -1.10 -10.41
N SER A 147 -17.33 -0.81 -9.20
CA SER A 147 -18.45 0.12 -8.96
C SER A 147 -18.30 1.51 -9.60
N ARG A 148 -17.08 1.94 -9.88
CA ARG A 148 -16.74 3.24 -10.50
C ARG A 148 -15.75 3.11 -11.66
N LEU A 149 -15.62 1.92 -12.26
CA LEU A 149 -14.60 1.64 -13.28
C LEU A 149 -14.70 2.57 -14.49
N ASP A 150 -15.92 2.88 -14.96
CA ASP A 150 -16.16 3.82 -16.06
C ASP A 150 -15.60 5.22 -15.75
N GLU A 151 -15.77 5.70 -14.51
CA GLU A 151 -15.20 6.99 -14.09
C GLU A 151 -13.67 6.94 -14.11
N PHE A 152 -13.07 5.84 -13.67
CA PHE A 152 -11.61 5.69 -13.63
C PHE A 152 -10.99 5.65 -15.04
N GLN A 153 -11.62 4.94 -15.98
CA GLN A 153 -11.15 4.84 -17.36
C GLN A 153 -11.19 6.19 -18.09
N ASN A 154 -12.18 7.03 -17.76
CA ASN A 154 -12.39 8.34 -18.39
C ASN A 154 -11.78 9.51 -17.59
N ALA A 155 -11.08 9.25 -16.49
CA ALA A 155 -10.49 10.29 -15.65
C ALA A 155 -9.40 11.06 -16.38
N ASP A 156 -9.28 12.37 -16.15
CA ASP A 156 -8.21 13.21 -16.71
C ASP A 156 -6.84 12.90 -16.07
N ASP A 157 -6.84 12.47 -14.80
CA ASP A 157 -5.65 12.12 -14.04
C ASP A 157 -5.02 10.81 -14.60
N PRO A 158 -3.77 10.86 -15.12
CA PRO A 158 -3.10 9.68 -15.65
C PRO A 158 -2.85 8.59 -14.59
N ALA A 159 -2.68 8.94 -13.32
CA ALA A 159 -2.51 7.95 -12.25
C ALA A 159 -3.79 7.14 -12.03
N VAL A 160 -4.95 7.80 -12.08
CA VAL A 160 -6.27 7.13 -11.99
C VAL A 160 -6.48 6.18 -13.18
N ARG A 161 -6.19 6.62 -14.41
CA ARG A 161 -6.27 5.76 -15.60
C ARG A 161 -5.30 4.57 -15.55
N ARG A 162 -4.08 4.77 -15.04
CA ARG A 162 -3.13 3.66 -14.84
C ARG A 162 -3.71 2.60 -13.90
N ARG A 163 -4.32 3.04 -12.78
CA ARG A 163 -4.95 2.12 -11.82
C ARG A 163 -6.17 1.41 -12.41
N SER A 164 -6.94 2.05 -13.29
CA SER A 164 -8.04 1.37 -14.00
C SER A 164 -7.54 0.21 -14.88
N MET A 165 -6.38 0.37 -15.55
CA MET A 165 -5.76 -0.71 -16.31
C MET A 165 -5.28 -1.85 -15.41
N GLN A 166 -4.77 -1.53 -14.21
CA GLN A 166 -4.39 -2.55 -13.23
C GLN A 166 -5.60 -3.35 -12.76
N ILE A 167 -6.73 -2.67 -12.45
CA ILE A 167 -7.99 -3.31 -12.07
C ILE A 167 -8.42 -4.31 -13.14
N LEU A 168 -8.50 -3.88 -14.41
CA LEU A 168 -8.87 -4.76 -15.53
C LEU A 168 -7.97 -5.99 -15.64
N ALA A 169 -6.65 -5.82 -15.45
CA ALA A 169 -5.71 -6.94 -15.49
C ALA A 169 -5.97 -7.99 -14.39
N TRP A 170 -6.51 -7.60 -13.23
CA TRP A 170 -6.94 -8.53 -12.18
C TRP A 170 -8.28 -9.19 -12.48
N LEU A 171 -9.19 -8.49 -13.15
CA LEU A 171 -10.51 -9.01 -13.56
C LEU A 171 -10.40 -10.04 -14.71
N GLY A 172 -9.32 -9.97 -15.48
CA GLY A 172 -9.07 -10.88 -16.60
C GLY A 172 -9.69 -10.41 -17.93
N ASP A 173 -9.99 -9.11 -18.04
CA ASP A 173 -10.56 -8.44 -19.22
C ASP A 173 -9.51 -7.69 -20.06
#